data_AF-B3LUG3-F1
#
_entry.id   AF-B3LUG3-F1
#
_cell.length_a   1.000
_cell.length_b   1.000
_cell.length_c   1.000
_cell.angle_alpha   90.00
_cell.angle_beta   90.00
_cell.angle_gamma   90.00
#
_symmetry.space_group_name_H-M   'P 1'
#
loop_
_entity.id
_entity.type
_entity.pdbx_description
1 polymer ?
#
loop_
_entity_poly.entity_id
_entity_poly.type
_entity_poly.pdbx_seq_one_letter_code
_entity_poly.pdbx_strand_id
1 'polypeptide(L)'
;MMMLITMKSTVLLSVFTVLATWAGLLEAHPLGDTSDASKLSSDYSLPDLINTRKVPNNWQTGEQASLEEGRIVLTSNQNSKGSLWLKQGFDLKDSFTMEWTFRSVGYSGQTDGGISFWFVQDSNIPRDKQLYNGPVNYDGLQLLVDNNGPLGPTLRGQLNDGQKPVDKTKIYDQSFASCLMGYQDSSVPSKIRVTYDLEDDNLLKVQVDNKVCFQTRKVRFPSGSYRIGVTAQNGAVNNNAESFEIFKMQFFNGVIEDSLIPNVNAMGQPKLITKYIDQQTGKEKLIEKTAFDADKDKITNYELYKKLDRVEGKILANDINALETKLNDVIKVQQELLSFMTTITKQLSSKPPANNEKGTSTDDAIAEDKENFKDFLSINQKLEKVLVEQEKYREATKRHGQDGPQVDEIARKLMIWLLPLIFIMLVMAYYTFRIRQEIIKTKLL
;
A
#
# COMPACT_ATOMS: atom_id res chain seq x y z
N MET A 1 1.28 30.57 -72.08
CA MET A 1 0.81 30.92 -70.71
C MET A 1 0.42 29.65 -69.97
N MET A 2 1.40 28.77 -69.72
CA MET A 2 1.19 27.44 -69.10
C MET A 2 2.55 26.89 -68.65
N MET A 3 3.31 27.67 -67.86
CA MET A 3 4.59 27.21 -67.31
C MET A 3 5.02 27.98 -66.04
N LEU A 4 4.07 28.55 -65.30
CA LEU A 4 4.36 29.32 -64.08
C LEU A 4 3.55 28.91 -62.84
N ILE A 5 2.72 27.86 -62.93
CA ILE A 5 1.83 27.44 -61.82
C ILE A 5 2.29 26.12 -61.17
N THR A 6 3.27 25.42 -61.74
CA THR A 6 3.79 24.15 -61.19
C THR A 6 5.00 24.30 -60.26
N MET A 7 5.55 25.52 -60.10
CA MET A 7 6.76 25.76 -59.27
C MET A 7 6.47 26.24 -57.83
N LYS A 8 5.20 26.44 -57.43
CA LYS A 8 4.84 26.85 -56.07
C LYS A 8 4.37 25.70 -55.16
N SER A 9 4.05 24.52 -55.71
CA SER A 9 3.55 23.38 -54.93
C SER A 9 4.67 22.51 -54.34
N THR A 10 5.83 22.42 -55.02
CA THR A 10 6.96 21.59 -54.59
C THR A 10 7.81 22.20 -53.46
N VAL A 11 7.76 23.53 -53.29
CA VAL A 11 8.49 24.21 -52.22
C VAL A 11 7.71 24.20 -50.90
N LEU A 12 6.36 24.21 -50.94
CA LEU A 12 5.56 24.12 -49.71
C LEU A 12 5.53 22.69 -49.13
N LEU A 13 5.56 21.67 -50.00
CA LEU A 13 5.59 20.26 -49.57
C LEU A 13 6.92 19.85 -48.92
N SER A 14 8.04 20.51 -49.28
CA SER A 14 9.37 20.21 -48.73
C SER A 14 9.64 20.91 -47.40
N VAL A 15 8.94 22.00 -47.08
CA VAL A 15 9.08 22.67 -45.77
C VAL A 15 8.25 21.96 -44.69
N PHE A 16 7.11 21.35 -45.05
CA PHE A 16 6.30 20.57 -44.11
C PHE A 16 6.92 19.21 -43.74
N THR A 17 7.70 18.59 -44.63
CA THR A 17 8.40 17.33 -44.33
C THR A 17 9.67 17.52 -43.50
N VAL A 18 10.30 18.70 -43.54
CA VAL A 18 11.46 19.02 -42.70
C VAL A 18 11.04 19.48 -41.28
N LEU A 19 9.87 20.08 -41.11
CA LEU A 19 9.32 20.40 -39.78
C LEU A 19 8.64 19.20 -39.09
N ALA A 20 8.07 18.27 -39.85
CA ALA A 20 7.51 17.02 -39.30
C ALA A 20 8.59 16.00 -38.88
N THR A 21 9.85 16.18 -39.31
CA THR A 21 10.99 15.35 -38.87
C THR A 21 11.69 15.87 -37.62
N TRP A 22 11.29 17.06 -37.10
CA TRP A 22 11.80 17.62 -35.85
C TRP A 22 10.80 17.65 -34.68
N ALA A 23 9.53 17.27 -34.92
CA ALA A 23 8.52 17.13 -33.87
C ALA A 23 8.19 15.66 -33.52
N GLY A 24 8.84 14.69 -34.17
CA GLY A 24 8.61 13.25 -33.96
C GLY A 24 9.64 12.54 -33.07
N LEU A 25 10.50 13.27 -32.35
CA LEU A 25 11.60 12.70 -31.57
C LEU A 25 11.50 12.91 -30.04
N LEU A 26 10.36 13.37 -29.53
CA LEU A 26 10.17 13.57 -28.09
C LEU A 26 8.78 13.11 -27.66
N GLU A 27 8.56 11.79 -27.68
CA GLU A 27 7.63 11.10 -26.77
C GLU A 27 7.86 9.57 -26.78
N ALA A 28 9.09 9.14 -27.06
CA ALA A 28 9.54 7.89 -26.48
C ALA A 28 9.81 8.20 -25.01
N HIS A 29 8.95 7.72 -24.11
CA HIS A 29 9.37 7.49 -22.73
C HIS A 29 10.75 6.83 -22.80
N PRO A 30 11.76 7.33 -22.06
CA PRO A 30 13.03 6.64 -22.02
C PRO A 30 12.71 5.24 -21.52
N LEU A 31 12.87 4.25 -22.39
CA LEU A 31 13.05 2.87 -21.97
C LEU A 31 14.17 2.96 -20.94
N GLY A 32 13.84 2.63 -19.69
CA GLY A 32 14.78 2.61 -18.58
C GLY A 32 16.09 1.97 -19.01
N ASP A 33 17.17 2.56 -18.51
CA ASP A 33 18.55 2.32 -18.89
C ASP A 33 18.87 0.87 -19.28
N THR A 34 19.77 0.75 -20.25
CA THR A 34 20.51 -0.48 -20.59
C THR A 34 21.33 -1.06 -19.42
N SER A 35 21.23 -0.47 -18.23
CA SER A 35 21.89 -0.86 -16.98
C SER A 35 21.43 -2.24 -16.49
N ASP A 36 20.13 -2.52 -16.46
CA ASP A 36 19.63 -3.77 -15.88
C ASP A 36 19.80 -4.97 -16.82
N ALA A 37 19.73 -4.76 -18.13
CA ALA A 37 20.07 -5.80 -19.11
C ALA A 37 21.55 -6.22 -19.02
N SER A 38 22.44 -5.27 -18.69
CA SER A 38 23.87 -5.56 -18.50
C SER A 38 24.18 -6.39 -17.25
N LYS A 39 23.28 -6.37 -16.25
CA LYS A 39 23.38 -7.16 -15.03
C LYS A 39 22.90 -8.61 -15.20
N LEU A 40 22.20 -8.93 -16.28
CA LEU A 40 21.64 -10.26 -16.52
C LEU A 40 22.76 -11.30 -16.70
N SER A 41 22.76 -12.34 -15.87
CA SER A 41 23.66 -13.48 -16.01
C SER A 41 23.00 -14.58 -16.84
N SER A 42 23.52 -14.84 -18.05
CA SER A 42 23.04 -15.92 -18.91
C SER A 42 23.25 -17.30 -18.30
N ASP A 43 24.33 -17.48 -17.54
CA ASP A 43 24.75 -18.79 -17.04
C ASP A 43 23.79 -19.34 -15.98
N TYR A 44 23.22 -18.44 -15.18
CA TYR A 44 22.24 -18.74 -14.13
C TYR A 44 20.79 -18.44 -14.52
N SER A 45 20.53 -18.02 -15.75
CA SER A 45 19.17 -17.74 -16.23
C SER A 45 18.57 -18.92 -17.01
N LEU A 46 17.25 -19.02 -16.98
CA LEU A 46 16.44 -19.82 -17.89
C LEU A 46 15.74 -18.87 -18.88
N PRO A 47 16.18 -18.82 -20.15
CA PRO A 47 15.54 -18.00 -21.18
C PRO A 47 14.06 -18.34 -21.34
N ASP A 48 13.32 -17.45 -21.98
CA ASP A 48 11.92 -17.70 -22.33
C ASP A 48 11.79 -18.97 -23.19
N LEU A 49 10.89 -19.87 -22.76
CA LEU A 49 10.76 -21.20 -23.33
C LEU A 49 9.82 -21.26 -24.54
N ILE A 50 9.13 -20.17 -24.94
CA ILE A 50 8.12 -20.15 -26.05
C ILE A 50 8.58 -20.91 -27.30
N ASN A 51 9.82 -20.71 -27.74
CA ASN A 51 10.36 -21.34 -28.96
C ASN A 51 11.41 -22.44 -28.66
N THR A 52 11.54 -22.83 -27.40
CA THR A 52 12.59 -23.75 -26.96
C THR A 52 12.12 -25.20 -27.16
N ARG A 53 12.91 -26.00 -27.89
CA ARG A 53 12.60 -27.42 -28.17
C ARG A 53 13.31 -28.41 -27.26
N LYS A 54 14.30 -27.94 -26.50
CA LYS A 54 15.10 -28.76 -25.59
C LYS A 54 15.45 -27.93 -24.36
N VAL A 55 15.41 -28.56 -23.18
CA VAL A 55 15.80 -27.91 -21.93
C VAL A 55 17.20 -27.29 -22.09
N PRO A 56 17.39 -26.00 -21.76
CA PRO A 56 18.69 -25.33 -21.84
C PRO A 56 19.79 -26.10 -21.10
N ASN A 57 21.00 -26.13 -21.66
CA ASN A 57 22.04 -27.06 -21.21
C ASN A 57 22.55 -26.76 -19.79
N ASN A 58 22.39 -25.53 -19.30
CA ASN A 58 22.73 -25.14 -17.93
C ASN A 58 21.72 -25.66 -16.89
N TRP A 59 20.55 -26.14 -17.31
CA TRP A 59 19.50 -26.67 -16.44
C TRP A 59 19.35 -28.19 -16.56
N GLN A 60 18.90 -28.82 -15.48
CA GLN A 60 18.56 -30.23 -15.42
C GLN A 60 17.15 -30.39 -14.85
N THR A 61 16.29 -31.07 -15.60
CA THR A 61 15.00 -31.55 -15.10
C THR A 61 15.19 -32.87 -14.36
N GLY A 62 14.33 -33.11 -13.38
CA GLY A 62 14.23 -34.37 -12.64
C GLY A 62 12.80 -34.89 -12.57
N GLU A 63 12.70 -36.19 -12.28
CA GLU A 63 11.47 -36.92 -12.02
C GLU A 63 10.56 -36.89 -13.23
N GLN A 64 9.36 -36.33 -13.11
CA GLN A 64 8.39 -36.24 -14.21
C GLN A 64 8.38 -34.85 -14.85
N ALA A 65 9.34 -33.98 -14.53
CA ALA A 65 9.41 -32.67 -15.14
C ALA A 65 9.77 -32.78 -16.63
N SER A 66 8.89 -32.28 -17.50
CA SER A 66 9.07 -32.29 -18.95
C SER A 66 9.00 -30.89 -19.53
N LEU A 67 9.71 -30.68 -20.64
CA LEU A 67 9.55 -29.48 -21.45
C LEU A 67 8.37 -29.70 -22.39
N GLU A 68 7.33 -28.89 -22.23
CA GLU A 68 6.17 -28.82 -23.11
C GLU A 68 6.20 -27.49 -23.89
N GLU A 69 5.28 -27.32 -24.83
CA GLU A 69 5.24 -26.15 -25.72
C GLU A 69 5.23 -24.83 -24.92
N GLY A 70 6.38 -24.17 -24.92
CA GLY A 70 6.60 -22.87 -24.28
C GLY A 70 6.90 -22.87 -22.79
N ARG A 71 7.01 -24.02 -22.11
CA ARG A 71 7.16 -24.09 -20.63
C ARG A 71 7.63 -25.45 -20.13
N ILE A 72 8.27 -25.47 -18.96
CA ILE A 72 8.58 -26.71 -18.24
C ILE A 72 7.42 -27.03 -17.28
N VAL A 73 6.80 -28.18 -17.44
CA VAL A 73 5.74 -28.68 -16.55
C VAL A 73 6.40 -29.55 -15.48
N LEU A 74 6.26 -29.17 -14.21
CA LEU A 74 6.80 -29.93 -13.08
C LEU A 74 5.86 -31.06 -12.66
N THR A 75 4.54 -30.85 -12.75
CA THR A 75 3.52 -31.83 -12.30
C THR A 75 2.49 -32.09 -13.40
N SER A 76 2.75 -33.09 -14.26
CA SER A 76 1.93 -33.33 -15.47
C SER A 76 0.72 -34.25 -15.26
N ASN A 77 0.67 -35.02 -14.17
CA ASN A 77 -0.39 -35.99 -13.88
C ASN A 77 -0.73 -36.06 -12.39
N GLN A 78 -1.63 -36.96 -11.99
CA GLN A 78 -2.03 -37.14 -10.59
C GLN A 78 -0.88 -37.67 -9.72
N ASN A 79 -0.67 -37.05 -8.56
CA ASN A 79 0.43 -37.37 -7.64
C ASN A 79 1.81 -37.35 -8.30
N SER A 80 2.02 -36.37 -9.20
CA SER A 80 3.29 -36.15 -9.87
C SER A 80 4.23 -35.29 -9.04
N LYS A 81 5.52 -35.45 -9.32
CA LYS A 81 6.61 -34.68 -8.76
C LYS A 81 7.59 -34.28 -9.85
N GLY A 82 8.09 -33.06 -9.78
CA GLY A 82 9.05 -32.53 -10.72
C GLY A 82 10.08 -31.67 -10.03
N SER A 83 11.26 -31.60 -10.65
CA SER A 83 12.33 -30.71 -10.21
C SER A 83 13.04 -30.09 -11.41
N LEU A 84 13.52 -28.87 -11.24
CA LEU A 84 14.30 -28.12 -12.22
C LEU A 84 15.40 -27.37 -11.48
N TRP A 85 16.65 -27.74 -11.73
CA TRP A 85 17.81 -27.19 -11.04
C TRP A 85 18.89 -26.72 -12.02
N LEU A 86 19.62 -25.67 -11.64
CA LEU A 86 20.86 -25.30 -12.32
C LEU A 86 21.92 -26.38 -12.07
N LYS A 87 22.63 -26.76 -13.13
CA LYS A 87 23.71 -27.76 -13.07
C LYS A 87 24.93 -27.24 -12.34
N GLN A 88 25.25 -25.96 -12.51
CA GLN A 88 26.33 -25.29 -11.81
C GLN A 88 25.84 -24.65 -10.50
N GLY A 89 26.72 -24.60 -9.50
CA GLY A 89 26.49 -23.82 -8.29
C GLY A 89 26.77 -22.34 -8.56
N PHE A 90 26.07 -21.47 -7.86
CA PHE A 90 26.29 -20.03 -7.86
C PHE A 90 27.13 -19.65 -6.63
N ASP A 91 28.30 -19.03 -6.85
CA ASP A 91 29.15 -18.59 -5.74
C ASP A 91 28.68 -17.22 -5.24
N LEU A 92 28.08 -17.20 -4.04
CA LEU A 92 27.57 -15.98 -3.42
C LEU A 92 28.72 -15.11 -2.93
N LYS A 93 28.94 -13.99 -3.62
CA LYS A 93 29.94 -12.95 -3.28
C LYS A 93 29.32 -11.57 -3.16
N ASP A 94 28.39 -11.26 -4.06
CA ASP A 94 27.77 -9.95 -4.21
C ASP A 94 26.23 -10.04 -4.13
N SER A 95 25.56 -8.90 -4.11
CA SER A 95 24.10 -8.79 -4.22
C SER A 95 23.59 -9.49 -5.48
N PHE A 96 22.36 -10.00 -5.44
CA PHE A 96 21.74 -10.63 -6.62
C PHE A 96 20.22 -10.46 -6.63
N THR A 97 19.65 -10.62 -7.83
CA THR A 97 18.20 -10.74 -8.02
C THR A 97 17.86 -12.00 -8.83
N MET A 98 16.86 -12.74 -8.36
CA MET A 98 16.25 -13.86 -9.07
C MET A 98 14.78 -13.57 -9.36
N GLU A 99 14.38 -13.68 -10.62
CA GLU A 99 12.98 -13.62 -11.04
C GLU A 99 12.51 -14.97 -11.52
N TRP A 100 11.43 -15.49 -10.95
CA TRP A 100 10.76 -16.71 -11.38
C TRP A 100 9.39 -16.38 -11.95
N THR A 101 9.13 -16.83 -13.17
CA THR A 101 7.80 -16.74 -13.80
C THR A 101 7.18 -18.12 -13.85
N PHE A 102 6.11 -18.32 -13.09
CA PHE A 102 5.45 -19.61 -12.92
C PHE A 102 3.92 -19.46 -12.87
N ARG A 103 3.20 -20.56 -13.01
CA ARG A 103 1.75 -20.63 -12.75
C ARG A 103 1.33 -22.00 -12.24
N SER A 104 0.09 -22.06 -11.76
CA SER A 104 -0.64 -23.29 -11.48
C SER A 104 -1.94 -23.33 -12.28
N VAL A 105 -2.22 -24.43 -12.97
CA VAL A 105 -3.43 -24.63 -13.79
C VAL A 105 -4.02 -26.03 -13.59
N GLY A 106 -5.30 -26.20 -13.94
CA GLY A 106 -5.95 -27.53 -13.99
C GLY A 106 -6.56 -28.01 -12.67
N TYR A 107 -6.40 -27.26 -11.59
CA TYR A 107 -7.06 -27.53 -10.32
C TYR A 107 -7.27 -26.25 -9.50
N SER A 108 -8.37 -26.21 -8.75
CA SER A 108 -8.69 -25.16 -7.79
C SER A 108 -9.26 -25.80 -6.52
N GLY A 109 -8.68 -25.47 -5.37
CA GLY A 109 -9.05 -26.06 -4.08
C GLY A 109 -7.83 -26.41 -3.24
N GLN A 110 -8.06 -26.63 -1.94
CA GLN A 110 -7.01 -26.98 -0.99
C GLN A 110 -6.40 -28.35 -1.33
N THR A 111 -5.07 -28.42 -1.48
CA THR A 111 -4.30 -29.66 -1.73
C THR A 111 -3.15 -29.77 -0.74
N ASP A 112 -2.53 -30.94 -0.65
CA ASP A 112 -1.22 -31.14 -0.01
C ASP A 112 -0.05 -30.89 -0.99
N GLY A 113 -0.36 -30.36 -2.16
CA GLY A 113 0.59 -29.93 -3.17
C GLY A 113 1.24 -28.59 -2.84
N GLY A 114 2.23 -28.23 -3.63
CA GLY A 114 2.93 -26.96 -3.52
C GLY A 114 4.17 -26.91 -4.39
N ILE A 115 4.62 -25.69 -4.65
CA ILE A 115 5.85 -25.39 -5.39
C ILE A 115 6.83 -24.68 -4.46
N SER A 116 8.08 -25.13 -4.46
CA SER A 116 9.16 -24.60 -3.65
C SER A 116 10.28 -24.07 -4.53
N PHE A 117 10.66 -22.81 -4.33
CA PHE A 117 11.84 -22.19 -4.94
C PHE A 117 12.98 -22.21 -3.92
N TRP A 118 14.16 -22.61 -4.37
CA TRP A 118 15.28 -22.93 -3.51
C TRP A 118 16.49 -22.03 -3.80
N PHE A 119 17.10 -21.56 -2.72
CA PHE A 119 18.42 -20.96 -2.70
C PHE A 119 19.18 -21.56 -1.52
N VAL A 120 19.91 -22.65 -1.77
CA VAL A 120 20.46 -23.51 -0.71
C VAL A 120 21.92 -23.85 -0.94
N GLN A 121 22.73 -23.90 0.10
CA GLN A 121 24.14 -24.23 0.02
C GLN A 121 24.33 -25.74 -0.14
N ASP A 122 24.95 -26.16 -1.24
CA ASP A 122 25.34 -27.56 -1.47
C ASP A 122 26.40 -27.61 -2.58
N SER A 123 27.25 -28.63 -2.53
CA SER A 123 28.24 -28.97 -3.54
C SER A 123 27.63 -29.41 -4.88
N ASN A 124 26.47 -30.06 -4.83
CA ASN A 124 25.79 -30.67 -5.98
C ASN A 124 24.30 -30.34 -5.95
N ILE A 125 23.55 -30.73 -6.99
CA ILE A 125 22.08 -30.67 -6.92
C ILE A 125 21.62 -31.48 -5.69
N PRO A 126 20.77 -30.92 -4.80
CA PRO A 126 20.40 -31.59 -3.57
C PRO A 126 19.75 -32.95 -3.86
N ARG A 127 20.25 -34.00 -3.18
CA ARG A 127 19.81 -35.38 -3.43
C ARG A 127 18.51 -35.74 -2.71
N ASP A 128 18.24 -35.09 -1.59
CA ASP A 128 17.03 -35.33 -0.80
C ASP A 128 15.81 -34.70 -1.50
N LYS A 129 14.68 -35.43 -1.46
CA LYS A 129 13.43 -35.08 -2.18
C LYS A 129 12.21 -35.12 -1.27
N GLN A 130 12.43 -35.05 0.04
CA GLN A 130 11.37 -35.31 1.02
C GLN A 130 10.44 -34.11 1.23
N LEU A 131 10.82 -32.89 0.84
CA LEU A 131 10.07 -31.66 1.08
C LEU A 131 9.66 -31.02 -0.24
N TYR A 132 8.41 -31.20 -0.67
CA TYR A 132 7.90 -30.74 -1.98
C TYR A 132 8.80 -31.15 -3.15
N ASN A 133 9.28 -32.39 -3.13
CA ASN A 133 10.26 -32.95 -4.06
C ASN A 133 11.67 -32.28 -4.04
N GLY A 134 11.95 -31.50 -3.00
CA GLY A 134 13.27 -30.92 -2.70
C GLY A 134 13.82 -31.38 -1.34
N PRO A 135 14.97 -30.82 -0.92
CA PRO A 135 15.68 -31.27 0.28
C PRO A 135 14.96 -30.84 1.57
N VAL A 136 14.75 -31.78 2.50
CA VAL A 136 14.21 -31.49 3.84
C VAL A 136 15.26 -30.96 4.82
N ASN A 137 16.53 -31.35 4.62
CA ASN A 137 17.66 -30.89 5.43
C ASN A 137 18.53 -29.93 4.62
N TYR A 138 17.93 -28.84 4.17
CA TYR A 138 18.63 -27.81 3.41
C TYR A 138 19.35 -26.82 4.34
N ASP A 139 20.40 -26.19 3.82
CA ASP A 139 21.04 -25.02 4.42
C ASP A 139 20.77 -23.81 3.52
N GLY A 140 20.01 -22.83 3.98
CA GLY A 140 19.64 -21.65 3.19
C GLY A 140 18.13 -21.38 3.21
N LEU A 141 17.58 -21.01 2.06
CA LEU A 141 16.23 -20.47 1.89
C LEU A 141 15.34 -21.37 1.02
N GLN A 142 14.12 -21.60 1.51
CA GLN A 142 13.00 -22.13 0.75
C GLN A 142 11.89 -21.09 0.69
N LEU A 143 11.39 -20.79 -0.51
CA LEU A 143 10.15 -20.05 -0.72
C LEU A 143 9.06 -21.03 -1.14
N LEU A 144 8.10 -21.26 -0.26
CA LEU A 144 6.99 -22.19 -0.48
C LEU A 144 5.76 -21.42 -0.92
N VAL A 145 5.16 -21.85 -2.04
CA VAL A 145 3.81 -21.46 -2.46
C VAL A 145 2.91 -22.67 -2.38
N ASP A 146 1.95 -22.60 -1.47
CA ASP A 146 0.96 -23.64 -1.21
C ASP A 146 -0.33 -23.03 -0.65
N ASN A 147 -1.36 -23.86 -0.48
CA ASN A 147 -2.63 -23.44 0.08
C ASN A 147 -3.13 -24.32 1.23
N ASN A 148 -2.30 -25.24 1.73
CA ASN A 148 -2.71 -26.20 2.76
C ASN A 148 -2.61 -25.62 4.18
N GLY A 149 -1.87 -24.53 4.33
CA GLY A 149 -1.73 -23.82 5.60
C GLY A 149 -3.02 -23.14 6.10
N PRO A 150 -3.05 -22.72 7.38
CA PRO A 150 -4.24 -22.13 8.01
C PRO A 150 -4.67 -20.77 7.41
N LEU A 151 -3.81 -20.15 6.62
CA LEU A 151 -4.06 -18.85 5.98
C LEU A 151 -4.56 -18.99 4.52
N GLY A 152 -4.74 -20.22 4.03
CA GLY A 152 -5.07 -20.49 2.63
C GLY A 152 -3.87 -20.27 1.70
N PRO A 153 -4.08 -19.77 0.46
CA PRO A 153 -3.01 -19.56 -0.52
C PRO A 153 -1.97 -18.54 -0.06
N THR A 154 -0.74 -19.00 0.15
CA THR A 154 0.35 -18.16 0.69
C THR A 154 1.68 -18.37 -0.02
N LEU A 155 2.51 -17.33 -0.02
CA LEU A 155 3.95 -17.44 -0.24
C LEU A 155 4.65 -17.28 1.10
N ARG A 156 5.48 -18.25 1.47
CA ARG A 156 6.15 -18.35 2.78
C ARG A 156 7.66 -18.47 2.63
N GLY A 157 8.40 -17.76 3.45
CA GLY A 157 9.84 -17.90 3.59
C GLY A 157 10.19 -18.83 4.75
N GLN A 158 10.95 -19.89 4.45
CA GLN A 158 11.47 -20.85 5.41
C GLN A 158 13.00 -20.84 5.38
N LEU A 159 13.62 -20.99 6.54
CA LEU A 159 15.07 -21.10 6.66
C LEU A 159 15.43 -22.37 7.43
N ASN A 160 16.55 -22.96 7.05
CA ASN A 160 17.18 -24.05 7.79
C ASN A 160 18.70 -23.96 7.61
N ASP A 161 19.46 -24.59 8.51
CA ASP A 161 20.92 -24.50 8.58
C ASP A 161 21.64 -25.81 8.18
N GLY A 162 20.91 -26.77 7.62
CA GLY A 162 21.44 -28.07 7.18
C GLY A 162 21.81 -29.04 8.31
N GLN A 163 21.69 -28.67 9.59
CA GLN A 163 22.05 -29.57 10.70
C GLN A 163 20.98 -30.61 10.96
N LYS A 164 19.70 -30.22 10.86
CA LYS A 164 18.55 -31.08 11.13
C LYS A 164 17.48 -30.90 10.07
N PRO A 165 16.76 -31.98 9.70
CA PRO A 165 15.62 -31.87 8.81
C PRO A 165 14.53 -31.01 9.44
N VAL A 166 13.91 -30.15 8.62
CA VAL A 166 12.77 -29.34 9.09
C VAL A 166 11.57 -30.23 9.42
N ASP A 167 10.84 -29.84 10.46
CA ASP A 167 9.60 -30.52 10.85
C ASP A 167 8.46 -30.05 9.94
N LYS A 168 8.08 -30.89 8.98
CA LYS A 168 7.01 -30.60 8.00
C LYS A 168 5.67 -30.30 8.67
N THR A 169 5.42 -30.84 9.86
CA THR A 169 4.17 -30.61 10.59
C THR A 169 4.06 -29.19 11.14
N LYS A 170 5.19 -28.52 11.34
CA LYS A 170 5.30 -27.16 11.88
C LYS A 170 5.70 -26.13 10.84
N ILE A 171 5.69 -26.49 9.56
CA ILE A 171 6.19 -25.63 8.48
C ILE A 171 5.48 -24.27 8.45
N TYR A 172 4.17 -24.24 8.70
CA TYR A 172 3.39 -23.00 8.67
C TYR A 172 3.66 -22.08 9.87
N ASP A 173 4.04 -22.65 11.02
CA ASP A 173 4.38 -21.90 12.24
C ASP A 173 5.85 -21.46 12.24
N GLN A 174 6.71 -22.18 11.53
CA GLN A 174 8.15 -21.90 11.41
C GLN A 174 8.49 -20.89 10.30
N SER A 175 7.51 -20.42 9.54
CA SER A 175 7.72 -19.37 8.54
C SER A 175 8.25 -18.10 9.18
N PHE A 176 9.42 -17.62 8.73
CA PHE A 176 9.97 -16.35 9.25
C PHE A 176 9.21 -15.13 8.70
N ALA A 177 8.60 -15.27 7.52
CA ALA A 177 7.77 -14.27 6.87
C ALA A 177 6.82 -14.92 5.86
N SER A 178 5.69 -14.27 5.57
CA SER A 178 4.72 -14.75 4.58
C SER A 178 3.81 -13.64 4.06
N CYS A 179 3.22 -13.82 2.88
CA CYS A 179 2.09 -13.04 2.39
C CYS A 179 1.02 -13.94 1.76
N LEU A 180 -0.20 -13.42 1.63
CA LEU A 180 -1.28 -14.08 0.89
C LEU A 180 -1.00 -13.97 -0.62
N MET A 181 -1.10 -15.08 -1.33
CA MET A 181 -0.87 -15.14 -2.78
C MET A 181 -1.83 -16.14 -3.42
N GLY A 182 -2.83 -15.64 -4.14
CA GLY A 182 -3.66 -16.48 -5.00
C GLY A 182 -2.88 -16.90 -6.24
N TYR A 183 -2.74 -18.21 -6.47
CA TYR A 183 -1.93 -18.74 -7.58
C TYR A 183 -2.63 -19.84 -8.40
N GLN A 184 -3.67 -20.48 -7.85
CA GLN A 184 -4.36 -21.59 -8.48
C GLN A 184 -5.27 -21.16 -9.62
N ASP A 185 -5.41 -22.03 -10.61
CA ASP A 185 -6.30 -21.91 -11.78
C ASP A 185 -6.17 -20.56 -12.52
N SER A 186 -4.95 -20.04 -12.60
CA SER A 186 -4.63 -18.81 -13.32
C SER A 186 -3.82 -19.12 -14.58
N SER A 187 -4.40 -18.85 -15.74
CA SER A 187 -3.68 -18.91 -17.02
C SER A 187 -2.56 -17.86 -17.11
N VAL A 188 -2.68 -16.75 -16.36
CA VAL A 188 -1.67 -15.68 -16.31
C VAL A 188 -0.60 -16.07 -15.31
N PRO A 189 0.68 -16.14 -15.71
CA PRO A 189 1.76 -16.47 -14.80
C PRO A 189 2.09 -15.33 -13.84
N SER A 190 2.41 -15.70 -12.61
CA SER A 190 2.91 -14.79 -11.58
C SER A 190 4.42 -14.69 -11.64
N LYS A 191 4.94 -13.52 -11.27
CA LYS A 191 6.37 -13.27 -11.13
C LYS A 191 6.75 -13.15 -9.66
N ILE A 192 7.57 -14.07 -9.17
CA ILE A 192 8.25 -13.94 -7.88
C ILE A 192 9.63 -13.33 -8.12
N ARG A 193 9.91 -12.20 -7.50
CA ARG A 193 11.24 -11.60 -7.48
C ARG A 193 11.84 -11.70 -6.11
N VAL A 194 13.03 -12.29 -6.03
CA VAL A 194 13.84 -12.39 -4.81
C VAL A 194 15.06 -11.52 -5.01
N THR A 195 15.27 -10.57 -4.12
CA THR A 195 16.45 -9.70 -4.14
C THR A 195 17.17 -9.83 -2.82
N TYR A 196 18.48 -10.07 -2.89
CA TYR A 196 19.36 -10.05 -1.74
C TYR A 196 20.38 -8.94 -1.94
N ASP A 197 20.28 -7.91 -1.10
CA ASP A 197 21.08 -6.70 -1.20
C ASP A 197 22.06 -6.58 -0.03
N LEU A 198 23.35 -6.79 -0.32
CA LEU A 198 24.45 -6.60 0.63
C LEU A 198 24.72 -5.12 0.91
N GLU A 199 24.38 -4.20 0.01
CA GLU A 199 24.62 -2.76 0.16
C GLU A 199 23.58 -2.12 1.10
N ASP A 200 22.35 -2.66 1.15
CA ASP A 200 21.28 -2.24 2.08
C ASP A 200 21.18 -3.13 3.34
N ASP A 201 22.33 -3.36 4.01
CA ASP A 201 22.43 -4.13 5.27
C ASP A 201 21.79 -5.53 5.18
N ASN A 202 22.16 -6.30 4.15
CA ASN A 202 21.70 -7.67 3.93
C ASN A 202 20.18 -7.80 3.76
N LEU A 203 19.56 -6.85 3.04
CA LEU A 203 18.12 -6.86 2.80
C LEU A 203 17.75 -8.03 1.89
N LEU A 204 17.07 -9.03 2.44
CA LEU A 204 16.33 -10.03 1.68
C LEU A 204 14.90 -9.54 1.46
N LYS A 205 14.52 -9.34 0.20
CA LYS A 205 13.19 -8.88 -0.20
C LYS A 205 12.56 -9.82 -1.22
N VAL A 206 11.28 -10.13 -1.01
CA VAL A 206 10.48 -10.92 -1.94
C VAL A 206 9.30 -10.08 -2.43
N GLN A 207 9.14 -10.00 -3.75
CA GLN A 207 8.02 -9.36 -4.41
C GLN A 207 7.23 -10.38 -5.23
N VAL A 208 5.91 -10.19 -5.31
CA VAL A 208 5.01 -10.91 -6.20
C VAL A 208 4.34 -9.89 -7.10
N ASP A 209 4.51 -10.03 -8.41
CA ASP A 209 3.98 -9.11 -9.42
C ASP A 209 4.28 -7.64 -9.07
N ASN A 210 5.54 -7.38 -8.72
CA ASN A 210 6.11 -6.09 -8.28
C ASN A 210 5.56 -5.52 -6.96
N LYS A 211 4.70 -6.25 -6.22
CA LYS A 211 4.27 -5.88 -4.87
C LYS A 211 5.13 -6.57 -3.82
N VAL A 212 5.58 -5.84 -2.82
CA VAL A 212 6.39 -6.43 -1.73
C VAL A 212 5.53 -7.40 -0.93
N CYS A 213 5.95 -8.67 -0.90
CA CYS A 213 5.39 -9.74 -0.08
C CYS A 213 5.93 -9.62 1.34
N PHE A 214 7.25 -9.68 1.48
CA PHE A 214 7.95 -9.42 2.74
C PHE A 214 9.39 -8.98 2.48
N GLN A 215 10.01 -8.42 3.51
CA GLN A 215 11.43 -8.07 3.51
C GLN A 215 12.02 -8.22 4.91
N THR A 216 13.30 -8.56 5.00
CA THR A 216 13.99 -8.78 6.28
C THR A 216 15.49 -8.55 6.13
N ARG A 217 16.14 -8.07 7.20
CA ARG A 217 17.61 -7.96 7.33
C ARG A 217 18.19 -9.00 8.30
N LYS A 218 17.34 -9.90 8.80
CA LYS A 218 17.75 -10.93 9.77
C LYS A 218 18.45 -12.12 9.12
N VAL A 219 18.32 -12.26 7.81
CA VAL A 219 18.88 -13.38 7.04
C VAL A 219 20.23 -12.96 6.50
N ARG A 220 21.27 -13.69 6.90
CA ARG A 220 22.64 -13.47 6.43
C ARG A 220 23.15 -14.78 5.85
N PHE A 221 23.23 -14.84 4.54
CA PHE A 221 23.77 -16.01 3.86
C PHE A 221 25.29 -16.00 3.96
N PRO A 222 25.93 -17.09 4.44
CA PRO A 222 27.37 -17.19 4.38
C PRO A 222 27.88 -17.24 2.93
N SER A 223 29.13 -16.86 2.70
CA SER A 223 29.74 -17.08 1.38
C SER A 223 29.88 -18.58 1.10
N GLY A 224 29.58 -18.98 -0.13
CA GLY A 224 29.62 -20.39 -0.51
C GLY A 224 28.98 -20.63 -1.87
N SER A 225 28.97 -21.91 -2.29
CA SER A 225 28.32 -22.32 -3.53
C SER A 225 26.88 -22.72 -3.26
N TYR A 226 25.96 -22.03 -3.90
CA TYR A 226 24.52 -22.18 -3.76
C TYR A 226 23.91 -22.89 -4.96
N ARG A 227 22.92 -23.73 -4.69
CA ARG A 227 22.07 -24.37 -5.67
C ARG A 227 20.79 -23.57 -5.80
N ILE A 228 20.47 -23.26 -7.04
CA ILE A 228 19.27 -22.54 -7.43
C ILE A 228 18.38 -23.52 -8.21
N GLY A 229 17.13 -23.62 -7.80
CA GLY A 229 16.18 -24.48 -8.47
C GLY A 229 14.77 -24.35 -7.93
N VAL A 230 13.88 -25.11 -8.55
CA VAL A 230 12.46 -25.16 -8.21
C VAL A 230 11.99 -26.60 -8.24
N THR A 231 11.16 -26.97 -7.28
CA THR A 231 10.57 -28.31 -7.18
C THR A 231 9.08 -28.18 -6.87
N ALA A 232 8.29 -29.15 -7.33
CA ALA A 232 6.87 -29.16 -7.06
C ALA A 232 6.34 -30.58 -6.89
N GLN A 233 5.22 -30.67 -6.18
CA GLN A 233 4.38 -31.85 -6.11
C GLN A 233 2.91 -31.40 -6.05
N ASN A 234 1.99 -32.18 -6.60
CA ASN A 234 0.55 -31.88 -6.51
C ASN A 234 -0.20 -32.76 -5.49
N GLY A 235 0.46 -33.82 -5.00
CA GLY A 235 -0.04 -34.66 -3.92
C GLY A 235 -1.21 -35.56 -4.35
N ALA A 236 -1.91 -36.13 -3.36
CA ALA A 236 -2.94 -37.14 -3.60
C ALA A 236 -4.36 -36.65 -3.25
N VAL A 237 -4.49 -35.45 -2.65
CA VAL A 237 -5.78 -34.91 -2.24
C VAL A 237 -6.70 -34.77 -3.46
N ASN A 238 -7.91 -35.35 -3.36
CA ASN A 238 -8.95 -35.32 -4.40
C ASN A 238 -8.53 -35.86 -5.78
N ASN A 239 -7.47 -36.68 -5.87
CA ASN A 239 -6.88 -37.10 -7.14
C ASN A 239 -6.66 -35.91 -8.09
N ASN A 240 -6.22 -34.78 -7.53
CA ASN A 240 -6.02 -33.56 -8.28
C ASN A 240 -4.92 -33.75 -9.33
N ALA A 241 -5.03 -32.98 -10.41
CA ALA A 241 -4.03 -32.90 -11.46
C ALA A 241 -3.53 -31.46 -11.59
N GLU A 242 -3.23 -30.83 -10.44
CA GLU A 242 -2.66 -29.48 -10.41
C GLU A 242 -1.31 -29.48 -11.15
N SER A 243 -1.21 -28.61 -12.16
CA SER A 243 -0.03 -28.50 -13.03
C SER A 243 0.74 -27.23 -12.70
N PHE A 244 1.90 -27.40 -12.06
CA PHE A 244 2.86 -26.34 -11.80
C PHE A 244 3.79 -26.20 -13.01
N GLU A 245 3.83 -25.00 -13.57
CA GLU A 245 4.55 -24.74 -14.83
C GLU A 245 5.52 -23.56 -14.67
N ILE A 246 6.72 -23.69 -15.25
CA ILE A 246 7.78 -22.69 -15.27
C ILE A 246 7.96 -22.16 -16.69
N PHE A 247 7.92 -20.84 -16.84
CA PHE A 247 8.08 -20.17 -18.14
C PHE A 247 9.47 -19.60 -18.33
N LYS A 248 9.99 -18.96 -17.29
CA LYS A 248 11.23 -18.18 -17.37
C LYS A 248 11.83 -18.02 -15.98
N MET A 249 13.16 -17.98 -15.93
CA MET A 249 13.90 -17.57 -14.75
C MET A 249 15.02 -16.61 -15.17
N GLN A 250 15.11 -15.45 -14.53
CA GLN A 250 16.19 -14.48 -14.82
C GLN A 250 17.01 -14.25 -13.57
N PHE A 251 18.33 -14.35 -13.72
CA PHE A 251 19.29 -14.08 -12.66
C PHE A 251 20.09 -12.83 -13.00
N PHE A 252 20.19 -11.90 -12.07
CA PHE A 252 20.93 -10.66 -12.23
C PHE A 252 22.00 -10.54 -11.15
N ASN A 253 23.18 -10.08 -11.55
CA ASN A 253 24.22 -9.66 -10.62
C ASN A 253 23.88 -8.25 -10.12
N GLY A 254 23.82 -8.07 -8.81
CA GLY A 254 23.34 -6.84 -8.19
C GLY A 254 21.82 -6.73 -8.09
N VAL A 255 21.36 -5.56 -7.68
CA VAL A 255 19.94 -5.23 -7.59
C VAL A 255 19.45 -4.52 -8.86
N ILE A 256 18.24 -4.84 -9.30
CA ILE A 256 17.58 -4.21 -10.45
C ILE A 256 16.63 -3.09 -10.00
N GLU A 257 16.35 -2.12 -10.87
CA GLU A 257 15.54 -0.94 -10.56
C GLU A 257 14.14 -1.31 -10.06
N ASP A 258 13.51 -2.29 -10.69
CA ASP A 258 12.19 -2.76 -10.29
C ASP A 258 12.18 -3.36 -8.87
N SER A 259 13.33 -3.82 -8.38
CA SER A 259 13.46 -4.29 -6.99
C SER A 259 13.34 -3.14 -6.01
N LEU A 260 13.70 -1.93 -6.39
CA LEU A 260 13.70 -0.75 -5.52
C LEU A 260 12.29 -0.17 -5.33
N ILE A 261 11.31 -0.58 -6.13
CA ILE A 261 9.92 -0.08 -6.05
C ILE A 261 9.37 -0.33 -4.64
N PRO A 262 9.12 0.73 -3.84
CA PRO A 262 8.48 0.60 -2.53
C PRO A 262 6.99 0.29 -2.71
N ASN A 263 6.41 -0.49 -1.80
CA ASN A 263 4.96 -0.71 -1.78
C ASN A 263 4.27 0.64 -1.51
N VAL A 264 3.67 1.25 -2.55
CA VAL A 264 2.82 2.45 -2.39
C VAL A 264 1.57 2.13 -1.56
N ASN A 265 1.17 0.85 -1.57
CA ASN A 265 0.16 0.28 -0.67
C ASN A 265 0.71 -1.04 -0.10
N ALA A 266 0.91 -1.12 1.21
CA ALA A 266 1.27 -2.38 1.86
C ALA A 266 0.18 -3.42 1.57
N MET A 267 0.55 -4.63 1.12
CA MET A 267 -0.40 -5.73 1.10
C MET A 267 -0.98 -5.92 2.51
N GLY A 268 -2.31 -6.06 2.61
CA GLY A 268 -2.97 -6.30 3.88
C GLY A 268 -2.45 -7.58 4.50
N GLN A 269 -1.68 -7.47 5.58
CA GLN A 269 -1.27 -8.64 6.34
C GLN A 269 -2.50 -9.27 6.99
N PRO A 270 -2.65 -10.61 6.96
CA PRO A 270 -3.78 -11.28 7.58
C PRO A 270 -3.80 -10.98 9.07
N LYS A 271 -4.94 -10.48 9.55
CA LYS A 271 -5.20 -10.33 10.98
C LYS A 271 -5.81 -11.62 11.48
N LEU A 272 -5.21 -12.22 12.51
CA LEU A 272 -5.82 -13.38 13.15
C LEU A 272 -7.09 -12.93 13.86
N ILE A 273 -8.23 -13.55 13.57
CA ILE A 273 -9.48 -13.29 14.28
C ILE A 273 -9.76 -14.47 15.22
N THR A 274 -9.83 -14.19 16.52
CA THR A 274 -10.33 -15.18 17.49
C THR A 274 -11.85 -15.05 17.55
N LYS A 275 -12.53 -16.15 17.27
CA LYS A 275 -13.99 -16.26 17.41
C LYS A 275 -14.31 -16.64 18.86
N TYR A 276 -14.78 -15.69 19.65
CA TYR A 276 -15.34 -15.98 20.98
C TYR A 276 -16.80 -16.36 20.81
N ILE A 277 -17.16 -17.56 21.27
CA ILE A 277 -18.55 -18.01 21.35
C ILE A 277 -18.92 -17.96 22.83
N ASP A 278 -19.86 -17.08 23.17
CA ASP A 278 -20.43 -17.04 24.52
C ASP A 278 -21.24 -18.32 24.75
N GLN A 279 -20.81 -19.15 25.71
CA GLN A 279 -21.43 -20.43 26.03
C GLN A 279 -22.89 -20.31 26.48
N GLN A 280 -23.32 -19.14 26.98
CA GLN A 280 -24.68 -18.96 27.50
C GLN A 280 -25.63 -18.37 26.45
N THR A 281 -25.12 -17.58 25.51
CA THR A 281 -25.96 -16.86 24.54
C THR A 281 -25.76 -17.31 23.09
N GLY A 282 -24.74 -18.13 22.81
CA GLY A 282 -24.37 -18.56 21.46
C GLY A 282 -23.92 -17.42 20.55
N LYS A 283 -23.76 -16.19 21.08
CA LYS A 283 -23.39 -15.03 20.28
C LYS A 283 -21.90 -15.04 19.99
N GLU A 284 -21.60 -14.87 18.71
CA GLU A 284 -20.24 -14.87 18.18
C GLU A 284 -19.68 -13.45 18.22
N LYS A 285 -18.49 -13.30 18.82
CA LYS A 285 -17.74 -12.05 18.79
C LYS A 285 -16.38 -12.31 18.14
N LEU A 286 -16.15 -11.66 17.01
CA LEU A 286 -14.88 -11.70 16.29
C LEU A 286 -13.96 -10.61 16.85
N ILE A 287 -12.79 -11.00 17.37
CA ILE A 287 -11.79 -10.07 17.87
C ILE A 287 -10.52 -10.24 17.05
N GLU A 288 -10.07 -9.14 16.40
CA GLU A 288 -8.79 -9.09 15.71
C GLU A 288 -7.63 -9.09 16.72
N LYS A 289 -6.76 -10.09 16.65
CA LYS A 289 -5.50 -10.20 17.41
C LYS A 289 -4.30 -10.02 16.48
N THR A 290 -3.28 -9.31 16.96
CA THR A 290 -1.96 -9.26 16.31
C THR A 290 -1.07 -10.42 16.79
N ALA A 291 0.02 -10.75 16.10
CA ALA A 291 0.90 -11.87 16.45
C ALA A 291 1.46 -11.82 17.89
N PHE A 292 1.48 -10.64 18.53
CA PHE A 292 1.87 -10.45 19.93
C PHE A 292 0.75 -10.72 20.96
N ASP A 293 -0.51 -10.85 20.52
CA ASP A 293 -1.69 -11.07 21.38
C ASP A 293 -2.06 -12.55 21.54
N ALA A 294 -1.38 -13.45 20.81
CA ALA A 294 -1.64 -14.89 20.83
C ALA A 294 -1.16 -15.55 22.14
N ASP A 295 -0.13 -15.01 22.80
CA ASP A 295 0.54 -15.64 23.94
C ASP A 295 -0.01 -15.26 25.32
N LYS A 296 -1.01 -14.37 25.43
CA LYS A 296 -1.47 -13.86 26.74
C LYS A 296 -2.99 -13.80 26.86
N ASP A 297 -3.54 -14.69 27.68
CA ASP A 297 -4.95 -14.71 28.13
C ASP A 297 -5.29 -13.61 29.16
N LYS A 298 -4.35 -12.72 29.48
CA LYS A 298 -4.55 -11.61 30.42
C LYS A 298 -4.35 -10.30 29.69
N ILE A 299 -5.33 -9.39 29.84
CA ILE A 299 -5.26 -8.00 29.37
C ILE A 299 -3.89 -7.44 29.76
N THR A 300 -3.05 -7.17 28.78
CA THR A 300 -1.71 -6.65 29.02
C THR A 300 -1.76 -5.13 29.17
N ASN A 301 -0.80 -4.56 29.89
CA ASN A 301 -0.66 -3.10 30.03
C ASN A 301 -0.61 -2.40 28.66
N TYR A 302 -0.11 -3.07 27.62
CA TYR A 302 -0.10 -2.57 26.25
C TYR A 302 -1.51 -2.37 25.66
N GLU A 303 -2.47 -3.25 25.96
CA GLU A 303 -3.87 -3.08 25.54
C GLU A 303 -4.54 -1.91 26.27
N LEU A 304 -4.20 -1.71 27.55
CA LEU A 304 -4.59 -0.52 28.32
C LEU A 304 -4.01 0.74 27.70
N TYR A 305 -2.72 0.75 27.32
CA TYR A 305 -2.09 1.87 26.64
C TYR A 305 -2.73 2.17 25.29
N LYS A 306 -3.02 1.17 24.46
CA LYS A 306 -3.68 1.39 23.15
C LYS A 306 -5.11 1.92 23.28
N LYS A 307 -5.84 1.51 24.32
CA LYS A 307 -7.15 2.05 24.64
C LYS A 307 -7.04 3.48 25.19
N LEU A 308 -6.03 3.75 26.02
CA LEU A 308 -5.73 5.09 26.53
C LEU A 308 -5.39 6.02 25.38
N ASP A 309 -4.54 5.61 24.45
CA ASP A 309 -4.08 6.38 23.29
C ASP A 309 -5.22 6.65 22.29
N ARG A 310 -6.17 5.71 22.15
CA ARG A 310 -7.40 5.91 21.35
C ARG A 310 -8.41 6.83 22.05
N VAL A 311 -8.42 6.85 23.38
CA VAL A 311 -9.23 7.79 24.17
C VAL A 311 -8.59 9.17 24.16
N GLU A 312 -7.27 9.25 24.31
CA GLU A 312 -6.46 10.46 24.24
C GLU A 312 -6.55 11.08 22.85
N GLY A 313 -6.41 10.31 21.77
CA GLY A 313 -6.62 10.81 20.41
C GLY A 313 -8.05 11.31 20.14
N LYS A 314 -9.06 10.72 20.80
CA LYS A 314 -10.45 11.20 20.72
C LYS A 314 -10.69 12.45 21.57
N ILE A 315 -10.03 12.57 22.72
CA ILE A 315 -10.09 13.74 23.60
C ILE A 315 -9.34 14.90 22.95
N LEU A 316 -8.12 14.67 22.44
CA LEU A 316 -7.31 15.65 21.72
C LEU A 316 -8.06 16.19 20.49
N ALA A 317 -8.69 15.32 19.68
CA ALA A 317 -9.43 15.77 18.50
C ALA A 317 -10.69 16.59 18.82
N ASN A 318 -11.34 16.34 19.95
CA ASN A 318 -12.58 17.01 20.34
C ASN A 318 -12.34 18.28 21.16
N ASP A 319 -11.33 18.26 22.04
CA ASP A 319 -11.06 19.37 22.96
C ASP A 319 -10.09 20.41 22.37
N ILE A 320 -9.21 20.09 21.41
CA ILE A 320 -8.33 21.11 20.80
C ILE A 320 -9.14 22.16 20.03
N ASN A 321 -10.16 21.76 19.27
CA ASN A 321 -11.01 22.72 18.55
C ASN A 321 -11.80 23.63 19.50
N ALA A 322 -12.28 23.08 20.63
CA ALA A 322 -12.98 23.84 21.66
C ALA A 322 -12.04 24.76 22.45
N LEU A 323 -10.80 24.30 22.71
CA LEU A 323 -9.79 25.06 23.42
C LEU A 323 -9.21 26.18 22.54
N GLU A 324 -9.05 25.94 21.23
CA GLU A 324 -8.63 26.95 20.25
C GLU A 324 -9.66 28.07 20.11
N THR A 325 -10.96 27.73 20.10
CA THR A 325 -12.02 28.75 20.11
C THR A 325 -12.00 29.57 21.41
N LYS A 326 -11.83 28.91 22.56
CA LYS A 326 -11.73 29.62 23.85
C LYS A 326 -10.46 30.48 23.95
N LEU A 327 -9.33 30.02 23.42
CA LEU A 327 -8.09 30.79 23.39
C LEU A 327 -8.24 32.03 22.50
N ASN A 328 -8.86 31.88 21.33
CA ASN A 328 -9.14 33.00 20.43
C ASN A 328 -10.10 34.03 21.05
N ASP A 329 -11.13 33.57 21.79
CA ASP A 329 -12.02 34.47 22.54
C ASP A 329 -11.26 35.24 23.62
N VAL A 330 -10.35 34.60 24.37
CA VAL A 330 -9.53 35.25 25.39
C VAL A 330 -8.56 36.26 24.77
N ILE A 331 -7.93 35.94 23.65
CA ILE A 331 -7.05 36.87 22.91
C ILE A 331 -7.85 38.10 22.45
N LYS A 332 -9.08 37.92 21.99
CA LYS A 332 -9.95 39.00 21.55
C LYS A 332 -10.33 39.94 22.70
N VAL A 333 -10.67 39.38 23.87
CA VAL A 333 -10.94 40.16 25.09
C VAL A 333 -9.69 40.92 25.55
N GLN A 334 -8.51 40.31 25.46
CA GLN A 334 -7.25 41.00 25.78
C GLN A 334 -6.97 42.16 24.82
N GLN A 335 -7.22 41.99 23.52
CA GLN A 335 -7.09 43.08 22.54
C GLN A 335 -8.07 44.23 22.80
N GLU A 336 -9.32 43.93 23.17
CA GLU A 336 -10.29 44.96 23.57
C GLU A 336 -9.84 45.71 24.84
N LEU A 337 -9.36 45.00 25.86
CA LEU A 337 -8.80 45.60 27.07
C LEU A 337 -7.60 46.51 26.78
N LEU A 338 -6.69 46.11 25.89
CA LEU A 338 -5.57 46.95 25.45
C LEU A 338 -6.03 48.20 24.70
N SER A 339 -7.07 48.08 23.87
CA SER A 339 -7.67 49.22 23.18
C SER A 339 -8.35 50.20 24.14
N PHE A 340 -8.95 49.68 25.21
CA PHE A 340 -9.55 50.48 26.26
C PHE A 340 -8.48 51.20 27.10
N MET A 341 -7.41 50.50 27.47
CA MET A 341 -6.29 51.08 28.22
C MET A 341 -5.57 52.17 27.43
N THR A 342 -5.37 51.98 26.13
CA THR A 342 -4.81 53.01 25.24
C THR A 342 -5.74 54.22 25.11
N THR A 343 -7.07 54.02 25.09
CA THR A 343 -8.05 55.12 25.09
C THR A 343 -8.00 55.93 26.40
N ILE A 344 -7.95 55.24 27.56
CA ILE A 344 -7.79 55.89 28.88
C ILE A 344 -6.46 56.63 28.95
N THR A 345 -5.36 56.01 28.51
CA THR A 345 -4.02 56.62 28.53
C THR A 345 -3.99 57.87 27.66
N LYS A 346 -4.66 57.84 26.50
CA LYS A 346 -4.77 58.99 25.60
C LYS A 346 -5.63 60.12 26.20
N GLN A 347 -6.66 59.80 26.98
CA GLN A 347 -7.45 60.79 27.73
C GLN A 347 -6.69 61.36 28.93
N LEU A 348 -5.85 60.57 29.60
CA LEU A 348 -5.01 61.09 30.69
C LEU A 348 -3.83 61.94 30.19
N SER A 349 -3.27 61.60 29.02
CA SER A 349 -2.12 62.31 28.45
C SER A 349 -2.49 63.61 27.70
N SER A 350 -3.79 63.90 27.50
CA SER A 350 -4.25 65.20 26.98
C SER A 350 -4.38 66.30 28.05
N LYS A 351 -3.82 66.10 29.26
CA LYS A 351 -3.79 67.11 30.34
C LYS A 351 -2.42 67.81 30.37
N PRO A 352 -2.30 69.10 29.97
CA PRO A 352 -1.06 69.86 30.14
C PRO A 352 -0.86 70.20 31.63
N PRO A 353 0.39 70.44 32.09
CA PRO A 353 0.67 70.69 33.51
C PRO A 353 0.07 72.04 33.92
N ALA A 354 -0.87 72.01 34.88
CA ALA A 354 -1.46 73.20 35.45
C ALA A 354 -0.46 73.90 36.39
N ASN A 355 0.01 75.08 35.99
CA ASN A 355 0.65 76.03 36.88
C ASN A 355 -0.40 76.65 37.81
N ASN A 356 -0.08 76.65 39.11
CA ASN A 356 -0.87 77.27 40.16
C ASN A 356 -1.03 78.79 39.95
N GLU A 357 -2.26 79.30 40.02
CA GLU A 357 -2.57 80.49 40.84
C GLU A 357 -4.09 80.72 40.99
N LYS A 358 -4.50 80.88 42.26
CA LYS A 358 -5.66 81.62 42.80
C LYS A 358 -7.08 81.30 42.32
N GLY A 359 -7.74 80.47 43.12
CA GLY A 359 -8.83 80.89 44.01
C GLY A 359 -10.20 81.20 43.42
N THR A 360 -11.11 80.21 43.44
CA THR A 360 -12.56 80.46 43.49
C THR A 360 -13.35 79.22 43.99
N SER A 361 -14.18 79.46 45.01
CA SER A 361 -15.46 78.83 45.39
C SER A 361 -15.70 77.31 45.25
N THR A 362 -15.95 76.66 46.39
CA THR A 362 -16.20 75.22 46.62
C THR A 362 -17.50 74.60 46.06
N ASP A 363 -18.26 75.28 45.21
CA ASP A 363 -19.51 74.72 44.65
C ASP A 363 -19.40 74.27 43.18
N ASP A 364 -18.39 74.72 42.43
CA ASP A 364 -18.18 74.28 41.03
C ASP A 364 -17.37 72.96 40.93
N ALA A 365 -16.61 72.60 41.97
CA ALA A 365 -15.86 71.35 42.02
C ALA A 365 -16.76 70.10 42.12
N ILE A 366 -17.98 70.24 42.63
CA ILE A 366 -18.94 69.12 42.77
C ILE A 366 -19.72 68.89 41.46
N ALA A 367 -19.84 69.90 40.60
CA ALA A 367 -20.48 69.77 39.29
C ALA A 367 -19.56 69.11 38.24
N GLU A 368 -18.26 69.42 38.27
CA GLU A 368 -17.26 68.85 37.35
C GLU A 368 -16.95 67.37 37.66
N ASP A 369 -16.96 66.97 38.93
CA ASP A 369 -16.84 65.55 39.32
C ASP A 369 -18.07 64.74 38.93
N LYS A 370 -19.27 65.34 38.88
CA LYS A 370 -20.50 64.63 38.52
C LYS A 370 -20.60 64.30 37.03
N GLU A 371 -20.00 65.12 36.15
CA GLU A 371 -19.88 64.78 34.72
C GLU A 371 -18.84 63.69 34.49
N ASN A 372 -17.69 63.73 35.19
CA ASN A 372 -16.63 62.72 35.07
C ASN A 372 -17.07 61.33 35.59
N PHE A 373 -17.97 61.26 36.58
CA PHE A 373 -18.55 59.99 37.08
C PHE A 373 -19.81 59.54 36.35
N LYS A 374 -20.39 60.36 35.47
CA LYS A 374 -21.60 60.00 34.70
C LYS A 374 -21.33 58.85 33.74
N ASP A 375 -20.15 58.82 33.13
CA ASP A 375 -19.74 57.73 32.26
C ASP A 375 -19.48 56.44 33.05
N PHE A 376 -18.90 56.54 34.25
CA PHE A 376 -18.71 55.39 35.14
C PHE A 376 -20.04 54.78 35.62
N LEU A 377 -21.03 55.63 35.93
CA LEU A 377 -22.39 55.19 36.27
C LEU A 377 -23.12 54.55 35.06
N SER A 378 -22.88 55.06 33.85
CA SER A 378 -23.43 54.48 32.62
C SER A 378 -22.82 53.11 32.27
N ILE A 379 -21.56 52.86 32.66
CA ILE A 379 -20.88 51.57 32.50
C ILE A 379 -21.55 50.51 33.37
N ASN A 380 -21.93 50.86 34.61
CA ASN A 380 -22.61 49.93 35.51
C ASN A 380 -23.99 49.51 34.97
N GLN A 381 -24.74 50.48 34.41
CA GLN A 381 -26.01 50.19 33.72
C GLN A 381 -25.83 49.35 32.46
N LYS A 382 -24.75 49.56 31.69
CA LYS A 382 -24.44 48.70 30.53
C LYS A 382 -24.05 47.29 30.94
N LEU A 383 -23.34 47.12 32.05
CA LEU A 383 -22.96 45.80 32.57
C LEU A 383 -24.19 44.96 32.95
N GLU A 384 -25.15 45.59 33.63
CA GLU A 384 -26.42 44.95 34.00
C GLU A 384 -27.22 44.54 32.75
N LYS A 385 -27.21 45.39 31.72
CA LYS A 385 -27.85 45.10 30.42
C LYS A 385 -27.19 43.93 29.68
N VAL A 386 -25.85 43.82 29.75
CA VAL A 386 -25.08 42.71 29.16
C VAL A 386 -25.30 41.41 29.92
N LEU A 387 -25.45 41.44 31.25
CA LEU A 387 -25.81 40.26 32.04
C LEU A 387 -27.20 39.73 31.68
N VAL A 388 -28.19 40.61 31.54
CA VAL A 388 -29.54 40.24 31.11
C VAL A 388 -29.55 39.72 29.66
N GLU A 389 -28.74 40.29 28.77
CA GLU A 389 -28.58 39.74 27.42
C GLU A 389 -27.89 38.36 27.44
N GLN A 390 -26.87 38.15 28.26
CA GLN A 390 -26.23 36.83 28.39
C GLN A 390 -27.17 35.77 28.95
N GLU A 391 -28.03 36.10 29.91
CA GLU A 391 -29.08 35.19 30.38
C GLU A 391 -30.07 34.85 29.26
N LYS A 392 -30.46 35.85 28.45
CA LYS A 392 -31.32 35.66 27.29
C LYS A 392 -30.66 34.79 26.21
N TYR A 393 -29.36 34.95 25.95
CA TYR A 393 -28.61 34.07 25.06
C TYR A 393 -28.53 32.65 25.62
N ARG A 394 -28.30 32.48 26.93
CA ARG A 394 -28.23 31.17 27.58
C ARG A 394 -29.58 30.43 27.54
N GLU A 395 -30.69 31.16 27.63
CA GLU A 395 -32.04 30.60 27.44
C GLU A 395 -32.36 30.28 25.98
N ALA A 396 -31.90 31.11 25.03
CA ALA A 396 -32.03 30.84 23.60
C ALA A 396 -31.22 29.60 23.17
N THR A 397 -30.01 29.38 23.71
CA THR A 397 -29.20 28.19 23.44
C THR A 397 -29.82 26.92 24.02
N LYS A 398 -30.53 26.99 25.15
CA LYS A 398 -31.29 25.85 25.70
C LYS A 398 -32.48 25.44 24.82
N ARG A 399 -33.06 26.36 24.04
CA ARG A 399 -34.14 26.05 23.09
C ARG A 399 -33.64 25.60 21.70
N HIS A 400 -32.35 25.72 21.42
CA HIS A 400 -31.73 25.32 20.16
C HIS A 400 -31.03 23.94 20.21
N GLY A 401 -31.26 23.15 21.26
CA GLY A 401 -30.73 21.78 21.39
C GLY A 401 -31.50 20.71 20.62
N GLN A 402 -32.37 21.06 19.66
CA GLN A 402 -33.24 20.08 18.99
C GLN A 402 -33.31 20.15 17.46
N ASP A 403 -32.51 21.00 16.79
CA ASP A 403 -32.36 20.94 15.33
C ASP A 403 -30.87 21.06 14.96
N GLY A 404 -30.29 19.96 14.47
CA GLY A 404 -28.92 19.91 13.99
C GLY A 404 -28.83 20.41 12.54
N PRO A 405 -27.84 21.24 12.17
CA PRO A 405 -27.60 21.60 10.78
C PRO A 405 -26.63 20.60 10.11
N GLN A 406 -26.65 20.57 8.77
CA GLN A 406 -25.63 20.02 7.84
C GLN A 406 -25.92 18.69 7.10
N VAL A 407 -27.17 18.38 6.73
CA VAL A 407 -27.44 17.33 5.71
C VAL A 407 -27.76 17.92 4.34
N ASP A 408 -28.50 19.03 4.30
CA ASP A 408 -29.00 19.60 3.04
C ASP A 408 -27.92 20.28 2.18
N GLU A 409 -26.90 20.87 2.80
CA GLU A 409 -25.85 21.57 2.05
C GLU A 409 -24.86 20.60 1.39
N ILE A 410 -24.59 19.46 2.04
CA ILE A 410 -23.74 18.39 1.51
C ILE A 410 -24.48 17.66 0.39
N ALA A 411 -25.77 17.35 0.58
CA ALA A 411 -26.60 16.73 -0.46
C ALA A 411 -26.71 17.61 -1.71
N ARG A 412 -26.86 18.93 -1.56
CA ARG A 412 -26.96 19.87 -2.70
C ARG A 412 -25.66 19.97 -3.50
N LYS A 413 -24.49 19.94 -2.85
CA LYS A 413 -23.18 19.96 -3.53
C LYS A 413 -22.88 18.64 -4.24
N LEU A 414 -23.29 17.51 -3.66
CA LEU A 414 -23.16 16.18 -4.29
C LEU A 414 -24.03 16.05 -5.56
N MET A 415 -25.24 16.59 -5.55
CA MET A 415 -26.17 16.51 -6.68
C MET A 415 -25.67 17.26 -7.93
N ILE A 416 -24.98 18.39 -7.74
CA ILE A 416 -24.39 19.18 -8.84
C ILE A 416 -23.27 18.41 -9.56
N TRP A 417 -22.52 17.57 -8.85
CA TRP A 417 -21.42 16.80 -9.42
C TRP A 417 -21.87 15.49 -10.09
N LEU A 418 -23.02 14.94 -9.67
CA LEU A 418 -23.57 13.67 -10.18
C LEU A 418 -24.29 13.81 -11.53
N LEU A 419 -24.83 15.00 -11.82
CA LEU A 419 -25.58 15.33 -13.03
C LEU A 419 -24.79 15.13 -14.35
N PRO A 420 -23.54 15.62 -14.51
CA PRO A 420 -22.76 15.38 -15.71
C PRO A 420 -22.36 13.90 -15.88
N LEU A 421 -22.17 13.16 -14.78
CA LEU A 421 -21.82 11.73 -14.82
C LEU A 421 -23.00 10.88 -15.32
N ILE A 422 -24.22 11.19 -14.88
CA ILE A 422 -25.45 10.57 -15.39
C ILE A 422 -25.65 10.86 -16.88
N PHE A 423 -25.34 12.09 -17.32
CA PHE A 423 -25.44 12.46 -18.73
C PHE A 423 -24.48 11.65 -19.62
N ILE A 424 -23.22 11.50 -19.19
CA ILE A 424 -22.23 10.67 -19.90
C ILE A 424 -22.70 9.20 -19.97
N MET A 425 -23.25 8.68 -18.87
CA MET A 425 -23.76 7.31 -18.81
C MET A 425 -24.91 7.08 -19.79
N LEU A 426 -25.83 8.04 -19.93
CA LEU A 426 -26.94 7.98 -20.89
C LEU A 426 -26.47 8.04 -22.34
N VAL A 427 -25.47 8.88 -22.64
CA VAL A 427 -24.87 8.95 -23.98
C VAL A 427 -24.20 7.62 -24.34
N MET A 428 -23.41 7.05 -23.42
CA MET A 428 -22.79 5.74 -23.61
C MET A 428 -23.84 4.65 -23.86
N ALA A 429 -24.90 4.61 -23.03
CA ALA A 429 -25.99 3.66 -23.19
C ALA A 429 -26.67 3.77 -24.56
N TYR A 430 -26.93 5.00 -25.02
CA TYR A 430 -27.51 5.27 -26.34
C TYR A 430 -26.64 4.75 -27.49
N TYR A 431 -25.32 4.99 -27.44
CA TYR A 431 -24.40 4.50 -28.47
C TYR A 431 -24.28 2.98 -28.45
N THR A 432 -24.22 2.33 -27.28
CA THR A 432 -24.24 0.86 -27.21
C THR A 432 -25.53 0.27 -27.78
N PHE A 433 -26.68 0.90 -27.54
CA PHE A 433 -27.96 0.43 -28.09
C PHE A 433 -28.02 0.60 -29.60
N ARG A 434 -27.53 1.73 -30.13
CA ARG A 434 -27.48 1.99 -31.58
C ARG A 434 -26.55 1.00 -32.30
N ILE A 435 -25.34 0.77 -31.78
CA ILE A 435 -24.39 -0.21 -32.33
C ILE A 435 -25.01 -1.60 -32.35
N ARG A 436 -25.73 -1.99 -31.28
CA ARG A 436 -26.41 -3.28 -31.22
C ARG A 436 -27.50 -3.41 -32.27
N GLN A 437 -28.25 -2.34 -32.56
CA GLN A 437 -29.24 -2.35 -33.66
C GLN A 437 -28.59 -2.43 -35.05
N GLU A 438 -27.47 -1.73 -35.27
CA GLU A 438 -26.73 -1.78 -36.54
C GLU A 438 -26.13 -3.17 -36.80
N ILE A 439 -25.67 -3.87 -35.75
CA ILE A 439 -25.21 -5.27 -35.83
C ILE A 439 -26.35 -6.25 -36.16
N ILE A 440 -27.56 -6.01 -35.63
CA ILE A 440 -28.72 -6.89 -35.91
C ILE A 440 -29.19 -6.70 -37.36
N LYS A 441 -29.18 -5.47 -37.89
CA LYS A 441 -29.57 -5.19 -39.28
C LYS A 441 -28.57 -5.74 -40.30
N THR A 442 -27.28 -5.78 -39.98
CA THR A 442 -26.23 -6.31 -40.86
C THR A 442 -26.15 -7.83 -40.90
N LYS A 443 -26.74 -8.54 -39.92
CA LYS A 443 -26.88 -10.02 -39.95
C LYS A 443 -28.10 -10.54 -40.71
N LEU A 444 -28.97 -9.64 -41.22
CA LEU A 444 -30.20 -9.95 -41.95
C LEU A 444 -30.08 -9.68 -43.47
N LEU A 445 -28.93 -9.20 -43.92
CA LEU A 445 -28.45 -9.15 -45.31
C LEU A 445 -27.40 -10.24 -45.49
#